data_AF-A0A0P9ACB7-F1
#
_entry.id   AF-A0A0P9ACB7-F1
#
_cell.length_a   1.000
_cell.length_b   1.000
_cell.length_c   1.000
_cell.angle_alpha   90.00
_cell.angle_beta   90.00
_cell.angle_gamma   90.00
#
_symmetry.space_group_name_H-M   'P 1'
#
loop_
_entity.id
_entity.type
_entity.pdbx_description
1 polymer ?
#
loop_
_entity_poly.entity_id
_entity_poly.type
_entity_poly.pdbx_seq_one_letter_code
_entity_poly.pdbx_strand_id
1 'polypeptide(L)'
;VSDPGETDNIAKTAPMDFLRRELAKAAKDLGLDLSGYENPEDGVNAMMAVDGTIVMAGGIEDNDYWAYGADAEKIVEEKDGGNDTLWYMAGPDDYVLRVPANIENIRVATVVSRHESDPSVGKVLRIIAHPDSPLNFETSERVSVDVIGSHGDDVMIGPKYAGAVFHGGAGNDRLVALSRRRKDRHQFFGGEGDDILIGGAGNDVLDGGSGNDTIYGGSGRNEIFAGPGNDRIFDGEGGSMIDTGPGRNLVISEAGDDVIHVGVGENLITGGPGAVTYHIAYGGLCIITDWSDQCVLELSAWPKAPKVRVTSEGVILRLGSSVIVLKDVDNLDAVSGRIKQDS
;
A
#
# COMPACT_ATOMS: atom_id res chain seq x y z
N VAL A 1 -35.92 13.97 -26.80
CA VAL A 1 -36.00 12.50 -26.97
C VAL A 1 -35.77 11.95 -25.59
N SER A 2 -36.79 11.35 -24.96
CA SER A 2 -36.67 10.73 -23.64
C SER A 2 -35.57 9.67 -23.69
N ASP A 3 -34.64 9.75 -22.75
CA ASP A 3 -33.61 8.75 -22.54
C ASP A 3 -34.28 7.43 -22.12
N PRO A 4 -34.08 6.30 -22.81
CA PRO A 4 -34.69 5.02 -22.45
C PRO A 4 -34.23 4.46 -21.08
N GLY A 5 -33.29 5.14 -20.39
CA GLY A 5 -32.83 4.81 -19.05
C GLY A 5 -33.42 5.64 -17.90
N GLU A 6 -34.28 6.63 -18.15
CA GLU A 6 -34.95 7.36 -17.06
C GLU A 6 -36.02 6.47 -16.41
N THR A 7 -35.69 5.90 -15.25
CA THR A 7 -36.66 5.21 -14.40
C THR A 7 -37.56 6.24 -13.73
N ASP A 8 -38.88 6.08 -13.89
CA ASP A 8 -39.85 6.86 -13.12
C ASP A 8 -39.62 6.58 -11.63
N ASN A 9 -39.33 7.62 -10.86
CA ASN A 9 -39.19 7.50 -9.42
C ASN A 9 -40.57 7.24 -8.79
N ILE A 10 -40.87 5.97 -8.58
CA ILE A 10 -42.13 5.51 -8.01
C ILE A 10 -42.22 5.68 -6.50
N ALA A 11 -41.30 6.38 -5.83
CA ALA A 11 -41.30 6.48 -4.36
C ALA A 11 -42.64 6.95 -3.76
N LYS A 12 -43.41 7.77 -4.50
CA LYS A 12 -44.74 8.26 -4.07
C LYS A 12 -45.91 7.33 -4.43
N THR A 13 -45.73 6.40 -5.36
CA THR A 13 -46.79 5.53 -5.90
C THR A 13 -46.51 4.04 -5.70
N ALA A 14 -45.33 3.70 -5.19
CA ALA A 14 -44.91 2.33 -4.94
C ALA A 14 -45.80 1.69 -3.85
N PRO A 15 -46.21 0.42 -4.02
CA PRO A 15 -46.95 -0.32 -3.01
C PRO A 15 -45.99 -0.75 -1.89
N MET A 16 -45.54 0.21 -1.08
CA MET A 16 -44.47 0.04 -0.11
C MET A 16 -44.72 -1.11 0.87
N ASP A 17 -45.97 -1.34 1.28
CA ASP A 17 -46.32 -2.45 2.18
C ASP A 17 -46.12 -3.82 1.53
N PHE A 18 -46.40 -3.95 0.24
CA PHE A 18 -46.16 -5.18 -0.50
C PHE A 18 -44.67 -5.42 -0.69
N LEU A 19 -43.93 -4.40 -1.13
CA LEU A 19 -42.48 -4.48 -1.35
C LEU A 19 -41.73 -4.82 -0.06
N ARG A 20 -42.10 -4.21 1.07
CA ARG A 20 -41.53 -4.53 2.39
C ARG A 20 -41.79 -5.98 2.81
N ARG A 21 -43.01 -6.48 2.59
CA ARG A 21 -43.34 -7.88 2.90
C ARG A 21 -42.57 -8.87 2.03
N GLU A 22 -42.45 -8.63 0.74
CA GLU A 22 -41.69 -9.50 -0.15
C GLU A 22 -40.19 -9.46 0.17
N LEU A 23 -39.64 -8.30 0.52
CA LEU A 23 -38.26 -8.17 0.99
C LEU A 23 -38.02 -8.99 2.26
N ALA A 24 -38.87 -8.83 3.28
CA ALA A 24 -38.76 -9.58 4.53
C ALA A 24 -38.93 -11.10 4.33
N LYS A 25 -39.81 -11.50 3.41
CA LYS A 25 -40.01 -12.92 3.07
C LYS A 25 -38.81 -13.51 2.34
N ALA A 26 -38.29 -12.83 1.32
CA ALA A 26 -37.11 -13.27 0.58
C ALA A 26 -35.86 -13.30 1.47
N ALA A 27 -35.70 -12.30 2.34
CA ALA A 27 -34.66 -12.28 3.37
C ALA A 27 -34.78 -13.50 4.30
N LYS A 28 -35.98 -13.82 4.77
CA LYS A 28 -36.24 -14.99 5.62
C LYS A 28 -35.93 -16.32 4.91
N ASP A 29 -36.27 -16.43 3.63
CA ASP A 29 -35.93 -17.61 2.82
C ASP A 29 -34.40 -17.78 2.65
N LEU A 30 -33.64 -16.69 2.80
CA LEU A 30 -32.16 -16.66 2.80
C LEU A 30 -31.54 -16.73 4.20
N GLY A 31 -32.35 -16.91 5.26
CA GLY A 31 -31.88 -17.01 6.64
C GLY A 31 -31.70 -15.68 7.38
N LEU A 32 -32.23 -14.57 6.84
CA LEU A 32 -32.15 -13.23 7.42
C LEU A 32 -33.52 -12.77 7.94
N ASP A 33 -33.67 -12.59 9.26
CA ASP A 33 -34.96 -12.18 9.85
C ASP A 33 -35.07 -10.64 9.97
N LEU A 34 -35.82 -10.04 9.05
CA LEU A 34 -36.13 -8.60 9.01
C LEU A 34 -37.49 -8.25 9.66
N SER A 35 -38.16 -9.20 10.32
CA SER A 35 -39.50 -8.99 10.88
C SER A 35 -39.51 -8.24 12.22
N GLY A 36 -38.39 -8.28 12.96
CA GLY A 36 -38.02 -7.40 14.06
C GLY A 36 -38.79 -7.54 15.38
N TYR A 37 -38.02 -7.56 16.47
CA TYR A 37 -38.36 -7.49 17.91
C TYR A 37 -38.83 -8.79 18.56
N GLU A 38 -37.90 -9.54 19.19
CA GLU A 38 -37.99 -9.97 20.62
C GLU A 38 -37.11 -11.16 21.06
N ASN A 39 -36.28 -11.81 20.24
CA ASN A 39 -35.44 -12.91 20.76
C ASN A 39 -33.99 -12.97 20.20
N PRO A 40 -33.00 -12.39 20.91
CA PRO A 40 -31.59 -12.43 20.52
C PRO A 40 -30.95 -13.82 20.49
N GLU A 41 -31.57 -14.83 21.10
CA GLU A 41 -30.99 -16.19 21.21
C GLU A 41 -31.15 -17.06 19.94
N ASP A 42 -31.92 -16.61 18.93
CA ASP A 42 -32.32 -17.45 17.78
C ASP A 42 -31.63 -17.11 16.43
N GLY A 43 -30.68 -16.18 16.40
CA GLY A 43 -29.81 -15.94 15.24
C GLY A 43 -30.21 -14.81 14.29
N VAL A 44 -29.17 -14.16 13.74
CA VAL A 44 -29.09 -13.06 12.76
C VAL A 44 -30.22 -12.01 12.82
N ASN A 45 -29.98 -11.00 13.67
CA ASN A 45 -30.70 -9.73 13.60
C ASN A 45 -30.09 -8.86 12.51
N ALA A 46 -30.79 -8.61 11.40
CA ALA A 46 -30.50 -7.47 10.56
C ALA A 46 -31.34 -6.28 11.06
N MET A 47 -30.75 -5.44 11.92
CA MET A 47 -31.40 -4.23 12.41
C MET A 47 -30.92 -3.04 11.59
N MET A 48 -31.75 -2.53 10.68
CA MET A 48 -31.62 -1.15 10.21
C MET A 48 -32.04 -0.24 11.37
N ALA A 49 -31.08 0.25 12.13
CA ALA A 49 -31.30 1.27 13.13
C ALA A 49 -31.89 2.52 12.45
N VAL A 50 -32.72 3.26 13.19
CA VAL A 50 -33.44 4.46 12.68
C VAL A 50 -32.46 5.56 12.24
N ASP A 51 -31.20 5.47 12.66
CA ASP A 51 -30.09 6.33 12.25
C ASP A 51 -29.38 5.92 10.95
N GLY A 52 -29.62 4.71 10.41
CA GLY A 52 -29.05 4.25 9.15
C GLY A 52 -28.00 3.15 9.26
N THR A 53 -27.60 2.78 10.48
CA THR A 53 -26.71 1.63 10.75
C THR A 53 -27.45 0.31 10.49
N ILE A 54 -26.84 -0.65 9.79
CA ILE A 54 -27.33 -2.04 9.73
C ILE A 54 -26.31 -2.94 10.43
N VAL A 55 -26.66 -3.46 11.61
CA VAL A 55 -25.87 -4.51 12.27
C VAL A 55 -26.44 -5.86 11.82
N MET A 56 -25.62 -6.78 11.29
CA MET A 56 -25.98 -8.18 11.13
C MET A 56 -25.01 -9.03 11.96
N ALA A 57 -25.43 -9.39 13.18
CA ALA A 57 -24.63 -10.26 14.04
C ALA A 57 -24.67 -11.71 13.50
N GLY A 58 -23.51 -12.22 13.12
CA GLY A 58 -23.30 -13.48 12.40
C GLY A 58 -22.86 -14.61 13.32
N GLY A 59 -23.66 -14.98 14.32
CA GLY A 59 -23.28 -16.09 15.21
C GLY A 59 -22.19 -15.73 16.22
N ILE A 60 -21.58 -16.74 16.86
CA ILE A 60 -20.95 -16.61 18.18
C ILE A 60 -19.56 -15.95 18.18
N GLU A 61 -18.99 -15.61 17.02
CA GLU A 61 -17.59 -15.11 16.89
C GLU A 61 -17.40 -14.16 15.69
N ASP A 62 -18.03 -14.36 14.52
CA ASP A 62 -17.80 -13.50 13.32
C ASP A 62 -19.01 -12.60 13.00
N ASN A 63 -18.94 -11.30 13.30
CA ASN A 63 -20.01 -10.34 13.01
C ASN A 63 -19.75 -9.50 11.75
N ASP A 64 -20.84 -9.13 11.06
CA ASP A 64 -20.78 -8.19 9.94
C ASP A 64 -21.57 -6.91 10.26
N TYR A 65 -20.91 -5.77 10.08
CA TYR A 65 -21.42 -4.43 10.32
C TYR A 65 -21.55 -3.65 9.02
N TRP A 66 -22.68 -2.98 8.80
CA TRP A 66 -22.84 -1.98 7.74
C TRP A 66 -23.09 -0.63 8.40
N ALA A 67 -22.21 0.32 8.15
CA ALA A 67 -22.34 1.65 8.75
C ALA A 67 -21.97 2.78 7.78
N TYR A 68 -22.60 3.93 8.01
CA TYR A 68 -22.37 5.18 7.28
C TYR A 68 -21.83 6.26 8.23
N GLY A 69 -20.71 6.88 7.87
CA GLY A 69 -20.11 7.97 8.65
C GLY A 69 -20.01 7.69 10.16
N ALA A 70 -20.53 8.62 10.96
CA ALA A 70 -20.46 8.61 12.44
C ALA A 70 -21.13 7.41 13.10
N ASP A 71 -22.00 6.70 12.39
CA ASP A 71 -22.68 5.54 12.94
C ASP A 71 -21.75 4.34 13.12
N ALA A 72 -20.64 4.28 12.36
CA ALA A 72 -19.63 3.24 12.51
C ALA A 72 -18.95 3.28 13.89
N GLU A 73 -18.79 4.47 14.48
CA GLU A 73 -18.18 4.63 15.81
C GLU A 73 -19.08 4.17 16.97
N LYS A 74 -20.35 3.85 16.69
CA LYS A 74 -21.29 3.33 17.70
C LYS A 74 -21.18 1.82 17.89
N ILE A 75 -20.46 1.13 17.01
CA ILE A 75 -20.23 -0.31 17.10
C ILE A 75 -19.37 -0.56 18.35
N VAL A 76 -19.81 -1.48 19.19
CA VAL A 76 -19.09 -1.91 20.38
C VAL A 76 -18.89 -3.40 20.24
N GLU A 77 -17.63 -3.82 20.12
CA GLU A 77 -17.26 -5.22 20.04
C GLU A 77 -16.40 -5.67 21.22
N GLU A 78 -16.66 -6.89 21.69
CA GLU A 78 -15.83 -7.56 22.68
C GLU A 78 -14.71 -8.34 21.98
N LYS A 79 -13.59 -8.55 22.68
CA LYS A 79 -12.52 -9.39 22.15
C LYS A 79 -12.91 -10.86 22.31
N ASP A 80 -13.52 -11.45 21.30
CA ASP A 80 -13.94 -12.85 21.29
C ASP A 80 -13.05 -13.75 20.41
N GLY A 81 -12.23 -13.15 19.54
CA GLY A 81 -11.27 -13.85 18.70
C GLY A 81 -11.84 -14.31 17.35
N GLY A 82 -13.03 -13.86 16.98
CA GLY A 82 -13.51 -13.97 15.61
C GLY A 82 -12.95 -12.90 14.69
N ASN A 83 -13.53 -12.80 13.50
CA ASN A 83 -13.04 -11.99 12.39
C ASN A 83 -14.12 -11.03 11.92
N ASP A 84 -14.32 -9.96 12.69
CA ASP A 84 -15.43 -9.03 12.49
C ASP A 84 -15.20 -8.14 11.26
N THR A 85 -16.27 -7.87 10.51
CA THR A 85 -16.20 -7.14 9.24
C THR A 85 -17.09 -5.91 9.24
N LEU A 86 -16.48 -4.72 9.13
CA LEU A 86 -17.16 -3.47 8.84
C LEU A 86 -17.21 -3.18 7.32
N TRP A 87 -18.40 -3.33 6.75
CA TRP A 87 -18.79 -2.83 5.45
C TRP A 87 -19.08 -1.33 5.51
N TYR A 88 -18.07 -0.52 5.26
CA TYR A 88 -18.15 0.93 5.37
C TYR A 88 -18.68 1.59 4.09
N MET A 89 -19.80 2.32 4.20
CA MET A 89 -20.51 2.95 3.08
C MET A 89 -20.07 4.39 2.79
N ALA A 90 -18.83 4.73 3.18
CA ALA A 90 -18.35 6.12 3.27
C ALA A 90 -19.12 6.95 4.31
N GLY A 91 -18.66 8.17 4.57
CA GLY A 91 -19.31 9.13 5.46
C GLY A 91 -19.42 10.51 4.80
N PRO A 92 -19.85 11.55 5.52
CA PRO A 92 -19.84 12.94 5.03
C PRO A 92 -18.48 13.39 4.50
N ASP A 93 -18.45 14.49 3.74
CA ASP A 93 -17.27 14.95 2.97
C ASP A 93 -15.95 15.01 3.76
N ASP A 94 -16.01 15.40 5.02
CA ASP A 94 -14.83 15.58 5.89
C ASP A 94 -14.70 14.49 6.98
N TYR A 95 -15.51 13.44 6.89
CA TYR A 95 -15.55 12.43 7.94
C TYR A 95 -14.34 11.49 7.86
N VAL A 96 -13.75 11.23 9.02
CA VAL A 96 -12.67 10.26 9.22
C VAL A 96 -13.23 9.10 10.02
N LEU A 97 -13.21 7.89 9.45
CA LEU A 97 -13.60 6.70 10.19
C LEU A 97 -12.51 6.35 11.20
N ARG A 98 -12.83 6.41 12.49
CA ARG A 98 -12.06 5.73 13.53
C ARG A 98 -12.64 4.34 13.69
N VAL A 99 -11.86 3.32 13.35
CA VAL A 99 -12.30 1.93 13.43
C VAL A 99 -12.51 1.59 14.92
N PRO A 100 -13.67 1.02 15.29
CA PRO A 100 -13.91 0.52 16.64
C PRO A 100 -12.88 -0.56 17.03
N ALA A 101 -12.66 -0.72 18.34
CA ALA A 101 -11.81 -1.80 18.84
C ALA A 101 -12.38 -3.17 18.46
N ASN A 102 -11.50 -4.14 18.19
CA ASN A 102 -11.82 -5.52 17.82
C ASN A 102 -12.63 -5.65 16.52
N ILE A 103 -12.54 -4.67 15.62
CA ILE A 103 -12.98 -4.85 14.23
C ILE A 103 -11.75 -5.08 13.38
N GLU A 104 -11.58 -6.30 12.89
CA GLU A 104 -10.39 -6.69 12.13
C GLU A 104 -10.52 -6.35 10.66
N ASN A 105 -11.70 -6.48 10.05
CA ASN A 105 -11.86 -6.28 8.60
C ASN A 105 -12.66 -5.04 8.29
N ILE A 106 -12.16 -4.24 7.35
CA ILE A 106 -12.88 -3.09 6.82
C ILE A 106 -12.96 -3.25 5.32
N ARG A 107 -14.20 -3.33 4.83
CA ARG A 107 -14.50 -3.43 3.41
C ARG A 107 -15.25 -2.20 2.94
N VAL A 108 -14.68 -1.46 1.99
CA VAL A 108 -15.39 -0.37 1.32
C VAL A 108 -16.03 -0.92 0.04
N ALA A 109 -17.33 -1.22 0.11
CA ALA A 109 -18.08 -1.80 -1.00
C ALA A 109 -18.83 -0.75 -1.83
N THR A 110 -18.50 -0.64 -3.12
CA THR A 110 -19.34 -0.07 -4.19
C THR A 110 -20.05 1.25 -3.85
N VAL A 111 -19.33 2.21 -3.30
CA VAL A 111 -19.80 3.60 -3.25
C VAL A 111 -18.94 4.40 -4.22
N VAL A 112 -19.57 5.13 -5.14
CA VAL A 112 -18.83 6.20 -5.82
C VAL A 112 -18.63 7.28 -4.77
N SER A 113 -17.50 7.23 -4.06
CA SER A 113 -17.13 8.18 -3.02
C SER A 113 -17.05 9.57 -3.63
N ARG A 114 -18.12 10.34 -3.47
CA ARG A 114 -18.29 11.69 -4.01
C ARG A 114 -18.57 12.65 -2.87
N HIS A 115 -18.29 13.92 -3.13
CA HIS A 115 -18.74 14.98 -2.24
C HIS A 115 -20.28 15.03 -2.23
N GLU A 116 -20.89 15.10 -1.05
CA GLU A 116 -22.33 15.35 -0.86
C GLU A 116 -22.69 16.75 -1.34
N SER A 117 -21.77 17.69 -1.15
CA SER A 117 -21.88 19.08 -1.60
C SER A 117 -21.78 19.23 -3.13
N ASP A 118 -21.00 18.37 -3.79
CA ASP A 118 -20.87 18.32 -5.25
C ASP A 118 -20.61 16.87 -5.73
N PRO A 119 -21.67 16.14 -6.15
CA PRO A 119 -21.54 14.77 -6.61
C PRO A 119 -20.69 14.59 -7.88
N SER A 120 -20.23 15.65 -8.56
CA SER A 120 -19.32 15.53 -9.69
C SER A 120 -17.86 15.30 -9.27
N VAL A 121 -17.53 15.60 -8.01
CA VAL A 121 -16.17 15.51 -7.46
C VAL A 121 -16.05 14.26 -6.59
N GLY A 122 -15.03 13.43 -6.87
CA GLY A 122 -14.70 12.29 -6.02
C GLY A 122 -14.01 12.72 -4.73
N LYS A 123 -14.22 12.00 -3.62
CA LYS A 123 -13.55 12.27 -2.33
C LYS A 123 -12.65 11.12 -1.90
N VAL A 124 -11.66 11.46 -1.08
CA VAL A 124 -10.76 10.49 -0.42
C VAL A 124 -11.44 9.99 0.86
N LEU A 125 -11.51 8.67 1.04
CA LEU A 125 -11.94 8.11 2.32
C LEU A 125 -10.76 8.05 3.27
N ARG A 126 -10.94 8.62 4.46
CA ARG A 126 -9.95 8.59 5.53
C ARG A 126 -10.36 7.59 6.61
N ILE A 127 -9.46 6.68 6.95
CA ILE A 127 -9.71 5.59 7.89
C ILE A 127 -8.50 5.50 8.83
N ILE A 128 -8.76 5.35 10.12
CA ILE A 128 -7.73 5.18 11.15
C ILE A 128 -8.11 3.94 11.94
N ALA A 129 -7.23 2.93 11.94
CA ALA A 129 -7.38 1.71 12.72
C ALA A 129 -7.46 2.00 14.22
N HIS A 130 -8.05 1.06 14.97
CA HIS A 130 -7.87 1.08 16.41
C HIS A 130 -6.41 0.69 16.72
N PRO A 131 -5.72 1.35 17.66
CA PRO A 131 -4.29 1.12 17.89
C PRO A 131 -3.92 -0.31 18.28
N ASP A 132 -4.82 -1.03 18.97
CA ASP A 132 -4.55 -2.37 19.49
C ASP A 132 -5.25 -3.50 18.71
N SER A 133 -5.87 -3.18 17.57
CA SER A 133 -6.61 -4.15 16.76
C SER A 133 -6.05 -4.15 15.33
N PRO A 134 -5.39 -5.25 14.91
CA PRO A 134 -4.88 -5.39 13.56
C PRO A 134 -5.96 -5.16 12.50
N LEU A 135 -5.56 -4.52 11.40
CA LEU A 135 -6.43 -4.04 10.34
C LEU A 135 -6.25 -4.85 9.05
N ASN A 136 -7.32 -5.49 8.59
CA ASN A 136 -7.49 -6.05 7.26
C ASN A 136 -8.39 -5.14 6.42
N PHE A 137 -7.79 -4.21 5.67
CA PHE A 137 -8.49 -3.27 4.81
C PHE A 137 -8.57 -3.71 3.34
N GLU A 138 -9.77 -3.67 2.76
CA GLU A 138 -10.01 -3.90 1.33
C GLU A 138 -10.98 -2.85 0.75
N THR A 139 -10.68 -2.31 -0.45
CA THR A 139 -11.58 -1.36 -1.15
C THR A 139 -11.94 -1.83 -2.55
N SER A 140 -13.22 -1.68 -2.92
CA SER A 140 -13.76 -2.41 -4.05
C SER A 140 -13.20 -1.95 -5.39
N GLU A 141 -13.24 -0.65 -5.78
CA GLU A 141 -12.75 -0.29 -7.14
C GLU A 141 -12.28 1.18 -7.36
N ARG A 142 -13.13 2.21 -7.18
CA ARG A 142 -12.86 3.57 -7.76
C ARG A 142 -12.68 4.69 -6.73
N VAL A 143 -12.34 4.34 -5.49
CA VAL A 143 -12.30 5.30 -4.38
C VAL A 143 -10.86 5.47 -3.95
N SER A 144 -10.41 6.72 -3.88
CA SER A 144 -9.11 7.02 -3.27
C SER A 144 -9.23 6.88 -1.76
N VAL A 145 -8.21 6.33 -1.13
CA VAL A 145 -8.21 6.00 0.30
C VAL A 145 -6.94 6.53 0.95
N ASP A 146 -7.06 6.90 2.21
CA ASP A 146 -6.00 7.31 3.11
C ASP A 146 -6.22 6.55 4.42
N VAL A 147 -5.39 5.54 4.67
CA VAL A 147 -5.59 4.57 5.76
C VAL A 147 -4.38 4.58 6.66
N ILE A 148 -4.62 4.74 7.96
CA ILE A 148 -3.62 4.61 9.02
C ILE A 148 -3.91 3.31 9.76
N GLY A 149 -2.89 2.47 9.87
CA GLY A 149 -2.89 1.19 10.53
C GLY A 149 -2.77 1.26 12.05
N SER A 150 -2.68 0.08 12.64
CA SER A 150 -2.62 -0.17 14.07
C SER A 150 -1.16 -0.24 14.56
N HIS A 151 -0.94 -0.77 15.76
CA HIS A 151 0.40 -1.14 16.24
C HIS A 151 0.72 -2.63 16.01
N GLY A 152 -0.14 -3.37 15.31
CA GLY A 152 0.07 -4.77 14.96
C GLY A 152 0.08 -4.98 13.46
N ASP A 153 0.36 -6.21 13.05
CA ASP A 153 0.49 -6.61 11.64
C ASP A 153 -0.83 -6.37 10.84
N ASP A 154 -0.81 -5.38 9.95
CA ASP A 154 -1.94 -4.97 9.14
C ASP A 154 -1.82 -5.43 7.68
N VAL A 155 -2.97 -5.58 7.02
CA VAL A 155 -3.07 -5.85 5.59
C VAL A 155 -3.94 -4.78 4.95
N MET A 156 -3.37 -3.98 4.05
CA MET A 156 -4.10 -2.93 3.34
C MET A 156 -4.04 -3.15 1.83
N ILE A 157 -5.21 -3.39 1.24
CA ILE A 157 -5.37 -3.63 -0.19
C ILE A 157 -6.10 -2.45 -0.83
N GLY A 158 -5.35 -1.74 -1.67
CA GLY A 158 -5.77 -0.52 -2.34
C GLY A 158 -6.77 -0.74 -3.49
N PRO A 159 -7.32 0.36 -4.02
CA PRO A 159 -8.37 0.33 -5.01
C PRO A 159 -7.81 -0.06 -6.39
N LYS A 160 -8.63 -0.78 -7.16
CA LYS A 160 -8.30 -1.21 -8.54
C LYS A 160 -8.18 -0.06 -9.54
N TYR A 161 -8.83 1.06 -9.25
CA TYR A 161 -9.00 2.19 -10.15
C TYR A 161 -8.90 3.54 -9.41
N ALA A 162 -7.98 3.67 -8.46
CA ALA A 162 -7.59 4.93 -7.85
C ALA A 162 -6.20 4.80 -7.18
N GLY A 163 -5.67 5.91 -6.66
CA GLY A 163 -4.51 5.90 -5.77
C GLY A 163 -4.88 5.53 -4.34
N ALA A 164 -3.88 5.18 -3.53
CA ALA A 164 -4.03 4.91 -2.10
C ALA A 164 -2.86 5.52 -1.33
N VAL A 165 -3.15 6.06 -0.16
CA VAL A 165 -2.17 6.41 0.85
C VAL A 165 -2.35 5.43 2.00
N PHE A 166 -1.32 4.67 2.33
CA PHE A 166 -1.33 3.70 3.42
C PHE A 166 -0.17 3.95 4.37
N HIS A 167 -0.45 3.94 5.65
CA HIS A 167 0.51 3.99 6.73
C HIS A 167 0.34 2.72 7.57
N GLY A 168 1.28 1.77 7.49
CA GLY A 168 1.24 0.51 8.22
C GLY A 168 1.29 0.74 9.73
N GLY A 169 2.32 1.45 10.20
CA GLY A 169 2.43 1.83 11.60
C GLY A 169 3.51 1.01 12.28
N ALA A 170 3.15 0.20 13.26
CA ALA A 170 4.06 -0.78 13.85
C ALA A 170 3.52 -2.17 13.59
N GLY A 171 4.39 -3.18 13.55
CA GLY A 171 4.02 -4.53 13.14
C GLY A 171 4.54 -4.82 11.73
N ASN A 172 4.42 -6.08 11.31
CA ASN A 172 4.84 -6.48 9.96
C ASN A 172 3.66 -6.34 9.01
N ASP A 173 3.63 -5.26 8.26
CA ASP A 173 2.49 -4.84 7.47
C ASP A 173 2.58 -5.30 6.01
N ARG A 174 1.42 -5.39 5.37
CA ARG A 174 1.30 -5.73 3.96
C ARG A 174 0.47 -4.69 3.22
N LEU A 175 1.14 -3.82 2.48
CA LEU A 175 0.55 -2.71 1.73
C LEU A 175 0.55 -3.01 0.23
N VAL A 176 -0.63 -3.14 -0.38
CA VAL A 176 -0.76 -3.64 -1.75
C VAL A 176 -1.60 -2.72 -2.61
N ALA A 177 -1.03 -2.25 -3.72
CA ALA A 177 -1.77 -1.58 -4.78
C ALA A 177 -2.39 -2.61 -5.74
N LEU A 178 -3.69 -2.47 -6.02
CA LEU A 178 -4.36 -3.24 -7.05
C LEU A 178 -4.47 -2.50 -8.39
N SER A 179 -4.26 -1.18 -8.40
CA SER A 179 -4.37 -0.42 -9.64
C SER A 179 -3.26 -0.81 -10.61
N ARG A 180 -3.67 -1.00 -11.87
CA ARG A 180 -2.75 -1.27 -12.98
C ARG A 180 -2.63 -0.07 -13.92
N ARG A 181 -3.14 1.10 -13.51
CA ARG A 181 -3.22 2.29 -14.36
C ARG A 181 -2.07 3.23 -14.00
N ARG A 182 -1.19 3.46 -14.96
CA ARG A 182 0.00 4.34 -14.84
C ARG A 182 -0.24 5.77 -14.36
N LYS A 183 -1.48 6.25 -14.35
CA LYS A 183 -1.85 7.59 -13.87
C LYS A 183 -2.17 7.63 -12.38
N ASP A 184 -2.47 6.46 -11.80
CA ASP A 184 -2.72 6.36 -10.38
C ASP A 184 -1.36 6.38 -9.66
N ARG A 185 -1.37 6.89 -8.43
CA ARG A 185 -0.19 7.03 -7.60
C ARG A 185 -0.51 6.52 -6.21
N HIS A 186 0.39 5.72 -5.68
CA HIS A 186 0.33 5.14 -4.36
C HIS A 186 1.41 5.77 -3.47
N GLN A 187 1.10 5.95 -2.19
CA GLN A 187 2.05 6.38 -1.18
C GLN A 187 1.94 5.42 -0.01
N PHE A 188 2.88 4.48 0.08
CA PHE A 188 2.89 3.46 1.11
C PHE A 188 4.06 3.69 2.06
N PHE A 189 3.76 3.71 3.34
CA PHE A 189 4.71 3.85 4.42
C PHE A 189 4.53 2.61 5.30
N GLY A 190 5.50 1.71 5.34
CA GLY A 190 5.50 0.49 6.17
C GLY A 190 5.52 0.87 7.64
N GLY A 191 6.67 1.34 8.12
CA GLY A 191 6.80 1.88 9.47
C GLY A 191 7.81 1.09 10.30
N GLU A 192 7.40 0.60 11.46
CA GLU A 192 8.25 -0.28 12.28
C GLU A 192 7.88 -1.75 12.05
N GLY A 193 8.76 -2.57 11.48
CA GLY A 193 8.50 -3.99 11.26
C GLY A 193 9.15 -4.49 9.98
N ASP A 194 9.05 -5.80 9.72
CA ASP A 194 9.48 -6.38 8.44
C ASP A 194 8.32 -6.31 7.44
N ASP A 195 8.22 -5.23 6.67
CA ASP A 195 7.04 -4.91 5.86
C ASP A 195 7.09 -5.43 4.42
N ILE A 196 5.92 -5.58 3.80
CA ILE A 196 5.76 -5.90 2.38
C ILE A 196 4.98 -4.80 1.67
N LEU A 197 5.66 -4.05 0.80
CA LEU A 197 5.07 -2.98 0.00
C LEU A 197 5.01 -3.38 -1.47
N ILE A 198 3.85 -3.23 -2.12
CA ILE A 198 3.64 -3.51 -3.55
C ILE A 198 2.98 -2.31 -4.23
N GLY A 199 3.77 -1.45 -4.88
CA GLY A 199 3.32 -0.18 -5.49
C GLY A 199 2.49 -0.33 -6.78
N GLY A 200 2.77 -1.36 -7.59
CA GLY A 200 1.95 -1.68 -8.75
C GLY A 200 2.38 -0.92 -10.01
N ALA A 201 1.48 -0.15 -10.63
CA ALA A 201 1.82 0.63 -11.81
C ALA A 201 1.45 2.08 -11.59
N GLY A 202 2.38 2.99 -11.86
CA GLY A 202 2.24 4.37 -11.43
C GLY A 202 3.60 4.96 -11.12
N ASN A 203 3.63 6.23 -10.74
CA ASN A 203 4.85 6.83 -10.21
C ASN A 203 4.69 6.87 -8.68
N ASP A 204 5.03 5.79 -8.00
CA ASP A 204 4.64 5.56 -6.61
C ASP A 204 5.71 6.05 -5.61
N VAL A 205 5.31 6.26 -4.36
CA VAL A 205 6.24 6.48 -3.23
C VAL A 205 6.11 5.30 -2.29
N LEU A 206 7.20 4.60 -2.05
CA LEU A 206 7.25 3.44 -1.17
C LEU A 206 8.36 3.66 -0.14
N ASP A 207 7.99 3.72 1.12
CA ASP A 207 8.91 3.86 2.25
C ASP A 207 8.73 2.64 3.16
N GLY A 208 9.75 1.78 3.24
CA GLY A 208 9.75 0.60 4.10
C GLY A 208 9.74 0.98 5.58
N GLY A 209 10.46 2.02 5.95
CA GLY A 209 10.64 2.39 7.34
C GLY A 209 11.80 1.62 7.96
N SER A 210 11.60 1.01 9.13
CA SER A 210 12.65 0.28 9.85
C SER A 210 12.30 -1.18 10.02
N GLY A 211 13.26 -2.06 9.75
CA GLY A 211 13.07 -3.51 9.77
C GLY A 211 13.63 -4.10 8.48
N ASN A 212 13.36 -5.35 8.15
CA ASN A 212 13.84 -5.98 6.93
C ASN A 212 12.71 -6.04 5.90
N ASP A 213 12.61 -5.00 5.09
CA ASP A 213 11.47 -4.79 4.23
C ASP A 213 11.61 -5.49 2.89
N THR A 214 10.48 -5.84 2.29
CA THR A 214 10.41 -6.31 0.92
C THR A 214 9.53 -5.36 0.10
N ILE A 215 10.17 -4.61 -0.80
CA ILE A 215 9.53 -3.56 -1.58
C ILE A 215 9.49 -3.95 -3.05
N TYR A 216 8.29 -3.97 -3.62
CA TYR A 216 8.03 -4.13 -5.04
C TYR A 216 7.52 -2.80 -5.63
N GLY A 217 8.40 -2.06 -6.28
CA GLY A 217 8.06 -0.78 -6.92
C GLY A 217 7.05 -0.94 -8.06
N GLY A 218 7.27 -1.95 -8.90
CA GLY A 218 6.47 -2.16 -10.11
C GLY A 218 6.81 -1.13 -11.19
N SER A 219 5.94 -0.95 -12.18
CA SER A 219 6.29 -0.14 -13.36
C SER A 219 6.01 1.35 -13.16
N GLY A 220 6.95 2.20 -13.58
CA GLY A 220 6.84 3.65 -13.59
C GLY A 220 8.04 4.30 -12.93
N ARG A 221 7.97 5.62 -12.67
CA ARG A 221 9.06 6.33 -12.00
C ARG A 221 8.78 6.39 -10.51
N ASN A 222 9.36 5.45 -9.77
CA ASN A 222 9.09 5.29 -8.36
C ASN A 222 10.10 6.06 -7.50
N GLU A 223 9.68 6.46 -6.31
CA GLU A 223 10.55 6.92 -5.23
C GLU A 223 10.51 5.86 -4.14
N ILE A 224 11.60 5.11 -3.99
CA ILE A 224 11.70 3.98 -3.06
C ILE A 224 12.71 4.32 -1.97
N PHE A 225 12.29 4.21 -0.72
CA PHE A 225 13.14 4.36 0.46
C PHE A 225 13.02 3.06 1.26
N ALA A 226 14.07 2.24 1.29
CA ALA A 226 14.07 1.02 2.09
C ALA A 226 14.22 1.31 3.60
N GLY A 227 15.01 2.32 3.95
CA GLY A 227 15.27 2.65 5.36
C GLY A 227 16.30 1.71 6.00
N PRO A 228 16.46 1.75 7.34
CA PRO A 228 17.42 0.87 8.03
C PRO A 228 16.94 -0.57 8.13
N GLY A 229 17.74 -1.51 7.61
CA GLY A 229 17.27 -2.87 7.46
C GLY A 229 18.18 -3.79 6.67
N ASN A 230 17.75 -5.03 6.46
CA ASN A 230 18.30 -5.87 5.40
C ASN A 230 17.24 -6.08 4.33
N ASP A 231 17.16 -5.11 3.43
CA ASP A 231 15.98 -4.94 2.61
C ASP A 231 16.10 -5.63 1.26
N ARG A 232 14.96 -6.00 0.69
CA ARG A 232 14.85 -6.54 -0.66
C ARG A 232 14.01 -5.61 -1.51
N ILE A 233 14.66 -4.95 -2.47
CA ILE A 233 14.01 -4.00 -3.36
C ILE A 233 13.96 -4.62 -4.77
N PHE A 234 12.76 -4.71 -5.31
CA PHE A 234 12.48 -5.14 -6.67
C PHE A 234 11.71 -4.05 -7.39
N ASP A 235 12.37 -3.31 -8.27
CA ASP A 235 11.71 -2.28 -9.06
C ASP A 235 11.46 -2.75 -10.50
N GLY A 236 10.41 -2.21 -11.13
CA GLY A 236 10.03 -2.56 -12.49
C GLY A 236 10.56 -1.58 -13.52
N GLU A 237 10.03 -1.67 -14.75
CA GLU A 237 10.40 -0.73 -15.82
C GLU A 237 10.06 0.73 -15.48
N GLY A 238 10.99 1.64 -15.74
CA GLY A 238 10.88 3.08 -15.53
C GLY A 238 12.12 3.62 -14.84
N GLY A 239 12.42 4.92 -14.99
CA GLY A 239 13.56 5.53 -14.32
C GLY A 239 13.18 5.99 -12.92
N SER A 240 13.62 5.26 -11.91
CA SER A 240 13.26 5.44 -10.50
C SER A 240 14.39 6.03 -9.66
N MET A 241 14.02 6.51 -8.49
CA MET A 241 14.93 6.87 -7.41
C MET A 241 14.83 5.81 -6.32
N ILE A 242 15.94 5.17 -5.98
CA ILE A 242 16.00 4.13 -4.95
C ILE A 242 17.02 4.53 -3.90
N ASP A 243 16.62 4.64 -2.64
CA ASP A 243 17.51 4.73 -1.48
C ASP A 243 17.46 3.41 -0.71
N THR A 244 18.59 2.71 -0.64
CA THR A 244 18.67 1.42 0.04
C THR A 244 18.69 1.55 1.55
N GLY A 245 18.97 2.74 2.09
CA GLY A 245 19.29 2.90 3.50
C GLY A 245 20.51 2.06 3.96
N PRO A 246 20.82 2.07 5.27
CA PRO A 246 21.92 1.29 5.81
C PRO A 246 21.54 -0.19 6.02
N GLY A 247 22.51 -1.08 5.80
CA GLY A 247 22.40 -2.50 6.18
C GLY A 247 22.78 -3.45 5.05
N ARG A 248 22.19 -4.66 5.01
CA ARG A 248 22.48 -5.65 3.95
C ARG A 248 21.35 -5.71 2.95
N ASN A 249 21.48 -4.98 1.85
CA ASN A 249 20.39 -4.82 0.89
C ASN A 249 20.61 -5.59 -0.41
N LEU A 250 19.52 -6.07 -0.96
CA LEU A 250 19.43 -6.61 -2.31
C LEU A 250 18.58 -5.66 -3.15
N VAL A 251 19.11 -5.19 -4.27
CA VAL A 251 18.37 -4.37 -5.23
C VAL A 251 18.39 -5.04 -6.59
N ILE A 252 17.21 -5.25 -7.16
CA ILE A 252 17.03 -5.68 -8.54
C ILE A 252 16.07 -4.70 -9.20
N SER A 253 16.58 -3.89 -10.12
CA SER A 253 15.77 -3.04 -10.99
C SER A 253 15.66 -3.67 -12.38
N GLU A 254 14.64 -3.28 -13.14
CA GLU A 254 14.47 -3.64 -14.55
C GLU A 254 14.97 -2.51 -15.47
N ALA A 255 14.31 -2.25 -16.59
CA ALA A 255 14.78 -1.26 -17.57
C ALA A 255 14.46 0.17 -17.11
N GLY A 256 15.46 1.05 -17.06
CA GLY A 256 15.27 2.40 -16.55
C GLY A 256 16.54 3.22 -16.46
N ASP A 257 16.39 4.55 -16.58
CA ASP A 257 17.46 5.48 -16.18
C ASP A 257 17.32 5.72 -14.67
N ASP A 258 17.82 4.78 -13.87
CA ASP A 258 17.67 4.76 -12.42
C ASP A 258 18.74 5.58 -11.70
N VAL A 259 18.36 6.14 -10.55
CA VAL A 259 19.28 6.76 -9.60
C VAL A 259 19.21 5.97 -8.29
N ILE A 260 20.30 5.29 -7.96
CA ILE A 260 20.37 4.41 -6.78
C ILE A 260 21.32 5.02 -5.76
N HIS A 261 20.75 5.50 -4.66
CA HIS A 261 21.45 5.91 -3.44
C HIS A 261 21.71 4.68 -2.59
N VAL A 262 22.98 4.30 -2.54
CA VAL A 262 23.44 3.10 -1.83
C VAL A 262 23.96 3.51 -0.47
N GLY A 263 23.24 3.14 0.57
CA GLY A 263 23.63 3.40 1.95
C GLY A 263 24.84 2.57 2.40
N VAL A 264 25.25 2.78 3.65
CA VAL A 264 26.35 2.01 4.26
C VAL A 264 25.96 0.55 4.49
N GLY A 265 26.94 -0.34 4.63
CA GLY A 265 26.69 -1.78 4.83
C GLY A 265 27.05 -2.61 3.61
N GLU A 266 26.33 -3.70 3.35
CA GLU A 266 26.62 -4.65 2.28
C GLU A 266 25.49 -4.67 1.24
N ASN A 267 25.73 -4.12 0.05
CA ASN A 267 24.70 -3.98 -0.97
C ASN A 267 25.04 -4.84 -2.18
N LEU A 268 24.08 -5.64 -2.65
CA LEU A 268 24.14 -6.40 -3.90
C LEU A 268 23.10 -5.83 -4.87
N ILE A 269 23.56 -5.29 -5.99
CA ILE A 269 22.73 -4.48 -6.88
C ILE A 269 22.83 -4.98 -8.32
N THR A 270 21.68 -5.30 -8.91
CA THR A 270 21.46 -5.41 -10.35
C THR A 270 20.65 -4.18 -10.76
N GLY A 271 21.26 -3.25 -11.50
CA GLY A 271 20.60 -1.99 -11.89
C GLY A 271 19.68 -2.10 -13.10
N GLY A 272 19.78 -3.18 -13.87
CA GLY A 272 19.06 -3.37 -15.11
C GLY A 272 19.58 -2.51 -16.27
N PRO A 273 19.00 -2.67 -17.46
CA PRO A 273 19.42 -1.92 -18.65
C PRO A 273 18.96 -0.45 -18.58
N GLY A 274 19.89 0.47 -18.82
CA GLY A 274 19.62 1.91 -18.88
C GLY A 274 20.79 2.72 -18.33
N ALA A 275 20.65 4.05 -18.29
CA ALA A 275 21.68 4.93 -17.75
C ALA A 275 21.58 5.03 -16.22
N VAL A 276 22.03 3.98 -15.53
CA VAL A 276 21.96 3.90 -14.05
C VAL A 276 23.06 4.72 -13.39
N THR A 277 22.69 5.60 -12.46
CA THR A 277 23.62 6.37 -11.63
C THR A 277 23.62 5.84 -10.20
N TYR A 278 24.78 5.37 -9.72
CA TYR A 278 24.95 4.86 -8.36
C TYR A 278 25.63 5.92 -7.48
N HIS A 279 24.89 6.46 -6.51
CA HIS A 279 25.42 7.32 -5.46
C HIS A 279 25.82 6.46 -4.27
N ILE A 280 27.11 6.15 -4.12
CA ILE A 280 27.56 5.17 -3.12
C ILE A 280 28.06 5.88 -1.88
N ALA A 281 27.45 5.60 -0.73
CA ALA A 281 27.91 6.10 0.57
C ALA A 281 29.31 5.57 0.91
N TYR A 282 30.09 6.38 1.62
CA TYR A 282 31.38 5.94 2.17
C TYR A 282 31.15 5.08 3.42
N GLY A 283 31.65 3.84 3.43
CA GLY A 283 31.65 3.00 4.64
C GLY A 283 31.13 1.56 4.47
N GLY A 284 31.06 1.02 3.25
CA GLY A 284 30.49 -0.32 3.02
C GLY A 284 31.08 -1.09 1.85
N LEU A 285 30.51 -2.26 1.59
CA LEU A 285 30.72 -3.08 0.41
C LEU A 285 29.52 -2.90 -0.52
N CYS A 286 29.79 -2.52 -1.78
CA CYS A 286 28.79 -2.50 -2.83
C CYS A 286 29.23 -3.44 -3.96
N ILE A 287 28.38 -4.37 -4.36
CA ILE A 287 28.61 -5.26 -5.49
C ILE A 287 27.57 -4.92 -6.56
N ILE A 288 28.03 -4.49 -7.73
CA ILE A 288 27.19 -4.22 -8.90
C ILE A 288 27.41 -5.37 -9.89
N THR A 289 26.33 -6.05 -10.26
CA THR A 289 26.38 -7.31 -11.03
C THR A 289 26.27 -7.14 -12.54
N ASP A 290 25.84 -5.98 -13.01
CA ASP A 290 25.47 -5.73 -14.41
C ASP A 290 25.99 -4.38 -14.93
N TRP A 291 27.20 -4.00 -14.50
CA TRP A 291 27.85 -2.77 -14.92
C TRP A 291 27.89 -2.63 -16.45
N SER A 292 27.46 -1.48 -16.96
CA SER A 292 27.42 -1.17 -18.40
C SER A 292 28.14 0.14 -18.75
N ASP A 293 28.27 0.39 -20.05
CA ASP A 293 28.78 1.64 -20.59
C ASP A 293 27.76 2.79 -20.58
N GLN A 294 26.63 2.64 -19.91
CA GLN A 294 25.72 3.73 -19.59
C GLN A 294 25.74 4.07 -18.09
N CYS A 295 26.33 3.20 -17.27
CA CYS A 295 26.40 3.39 -15.83
C CYS A 295 27.38 4.51 -15.42
N VAL A 296 27.07 5.15 -14.30
CA VAL A 296 27.89 6.18 -13.64
C VAL A 296 28.02 5.86 -12.15
N LEU A 297 29.23 5.95 -11.61
CA LEU A 297 29.49 5.95 -10.17
C LEU A 297 29.66 7.39 -9.70
N GLU A 298 28.78 7.84 -8.80
CA GLU A 298 28.88 9.14 -8.15
C GLU A 298 29.51 8.98 -6.76
N LEU A 299 30.77 9.38 -6.65
CA LEU A 299 31.61 9.27 -5.45
C LEU A 299 32.06 10.65 -4.93
N SER A 300 31.43 11.75 -5.34
CA SER A 300 31.75 13.11 -4.86
C SER A 300 31.67 13.26 -3.33
N ALA A 301 30.85 12.46 -2.65
CA ALA A 301 30.80 12.43 -1.19
C ALA A 301 31.99 11.68 -0.52
N TRP A 302 32.82 10.96 -1.29
CA TRP A 302 33.95 10.21 -0.73
C TRP A 302 35.11 11.15 -0.39
N PRO A 303 35.82 10.91 0.72
CA PRO A 303 36.84 11.84 1.20
C PRO A 303 38.07 11.95 0.28
N LYS A 304 38.34 10.95 -0.57
CA LYS A 304 39.47 10.88 -1.52
C LYS A 304 39.17 9.92 -2.67
N ALA A 305 39.98 9.97 -3.71
CA ALA A 305 39.86 9.01 -4.81
C ALA A 305 40.16 7.56 -4.41
N PRO A 306 39.31 6.60 -4.81
CA PRO A 306 39.57 5.20 -4.56
C PRO A 306 40.73 4.69 -5.43
N LYS A 307 41.41 3.65 -4.93
CA LYS A 307 42.33 2.86 -5.74
C LYS A 307 41.51 1.89 -6.58
N VAL A 308 41.71 1.91 -7.90
CA VAL A 308 41.02 1.03 -8.85
C VAL A 308 41.97 -0.08 -9.31
N ARG A 309 41.49 -1.34 -9.33
CA ARG A 309 42.27 -2.51 -9.78
C ARG A 309 41.37 -3.49 -10.51
N VAL A 310 41.89 -4.12 -11.55
CA VAL A 310 41.26 -5.28 -12.21
C VAL A 310 41.64 -6.55 -11.46
N THR A 311 40.68 -7.45 -11.26
CA THR A 311 40.86 -8.75 -10.62
C THR A 311 40.12 -9.84 -11.41
N SER A 312 40.27 -11.10 -11.01
CA SER A 312 39.46 -12.20 -11.56
C SER A 312 37.97 -12.08 -11.26
N GLU A 313 37.57 -11.25 -10.29
CA GLU A 313 36.17 -11.03 -9.93
C GLU A 313 35.57 -9.79 -10.60
N GLY A 314 36.35 -9.04 -11.38
CA GLY A 314 35.95 -7.79 -12.00
C GLY A 314 36.81 -6.60 -11.57
N VAL A 315 36.29 -5.38 -11.75
CA VAL A 315 36.97 -4.15 -11.32
C VAL A 315 36.61 -3.84 -9.87
N ILE A 316 37.64 -3.63 -9.04
CA ILE A 316 37.48 -3.29 -7.62
C ILE A 316 37.96 -1.86 -7.39
N LEU A 317 37.10 -1.02 -6.81
CA LEU A 317 37.42 0.30 -6.30
C LEU A 317 37.51 0.22 -4.78
N ARG A 318 38.59 0.72 -4.17
CA ARG A 318 38.78 0.66 -2.72
C ARG A 318 39.32 1.94 -2.12
N LEU A 319 38.69 2.39 -1.04
CA LEU A 319 39.17 3.46 -0.17
C LEU A 319 38.93 3.10 1.30
N GLY A 320 40.01 2.83 2.04
CA GLY A 320 39.88 2.39 3.43
C GLY A 320 39.11 1.07 3.55
N SER A 321 38.01 1.11 4.31
CA SER A 321 37.05 0.01 4.46
C SER A 321 36.01 -0.04 3.34
N SER A 322 35.83 1.02 2.55
CA SER A 322 34.87 1.07 1.46
C SER A 322 35.38 0.30 0.25
N VAL A 323 34.55 -0.60 -0.28
CA VAL A 323 34.85 -1.44 -1.43
C VAL A 323 33.66 -1.43 -2.38
N ILE A 324 33.92 -1.16 -3.66
CA ILE A 324 32.96 -1.35 -4.75
C ILE A 324 33.52 -2.45 -5.64
N VAL A 325 32.71 -3.43 -5.97
CA VAL A 325 33.04 -4.51 -6.92
C VAL A 325 32.09 -4.38 -8.11
N LEU A 326 32.64 -4.10 -9.28
CA LEU A 326 31.94 -4.17 -10.56
C LEU A 326 32.21 -5.56 -11.13
N LYS A 327 31.25 -6.47 -10.97
CA LYS A 327 31.40 -7.87 -11.39
C LYS A 327 31.54 -7.99 -12.90
N ASP A 328 32.34 -8.97 -13.32
CA ASP A 328 32.54 -9.35 -14.72
C ASP A 328 33.06 -8.22 -15.65
N VAL A 329 33.57 -7.13 -15.09
CA VAL A 329 34.29 -6.08 -15.83
C VAL A 329 35.78 -6.43 -15.89
N ASP A 330 36.30 -6.64 -17.09
CA ASP A 330 37.66 -7.18 -17.32
C ASP A 330 38.73 -6.12 -17.63
N ASN A 331 38.36 -4.85 -17.79
CA ASN A 331 39.27 -3.78 -18.16
C ASN A 331 38.93 -2.43 -17.50
N LEU A 332 39.92 -1.55 -17.38
CA LEU A 332 39.75 -0.23 -16.74
C LEU A 332 39.08 0.81 -17.65
N ASP A 333 39.17 0.65 -18.97
CA ASP A 333 38.57 1.58 -19.93
C ASP A 333 37.04 1.59 -19.82
N ALA A 334 36.45 0.45 -19.44
CA ALA A 334 35.02 0.31 -19.15
C ALA A 334 34.52 1.16 -17.96
N VAL A 335 35.42 1.65 -17.11
CA VAL A 335 35.11 2.46 -15.91
C VAL A 335 35.69 3.88 -16.01
N SER A 336 36.63 4.09 -16.92
CA SER A 336 37.28 5.38 -17.15
C SER A 336 36.27 6.44 -17.59
N GLY A 337 36.30 7.61 -16.95
CA GLY A 337 35.36 8.72 -17.22
C GLY A 337 33.94 8.52 -16.66
N ARG A 338 33.68 7.40 -15.97
CA ARG A 338 32.36 7.08 -15.38
C ARG A 338 32.31 7.21 -13.87
N ILE A 339 33.47 7.42 -13.25
CA ILE A 339 33.59 7.75 -11.83
C ILE A 339 33.59 9.27 -11.73
N LYS A 340 32.52 9.83 -11.16
CA LYS A 340 32.45 11.23 -10.78
C LYS A 340 32.96 11.38 -9.37
N GLN A 341 33.90 12.31 -9.21
CA GLN A 341 34.47 12.66 -7.93
C GLN A 341 34.98 14.08 -8.02
N ASP A 342 34.61 14.92 -7.05
CA ASP A 342 35.13 16.28 -6.97
C ASP A 342 36.65 16.22 -6.73
N SER A 343 37.38 16.91 -7.61
CA SER A 343 38.85 16.96 -7.66
C SER A 343 39.46 17.74 -6.51
#